data_AF-A0A920I146-F1
#
_entry.id   AF-A0A920I146-F1
#
_cell.length_a   1.000
_cell.length_b   1.000
_cell.length_c   1.000
_cell.angle_alpha   90.00
_cell.angle_beta   90.00
_cell.angle_gamma   90.00
#
_symmetry.space_group_name_H-M   'P 1'
#
loop_
_entity.id
_entity.type
_entity.pdbx_description
1 polymer ?
#
loop_
_entity_poly.entity_id
_entity_poly.type
_entity_poly.pdbx_seq_one_letter_code
_entity_poly.pdbx_strand_id
1 'polypeptide(L)'
;MADRSFLDWPFLEDHHRVLATELDAWCVANLPVNHNDVDAACCDLVSRLGADGWLRHSANLDRPALDVRALCLIRETLARHDALADFAFAMQGLGMGPVSLFWR
;
A
#
# COMPACT_ATOMS: atom_id res chain seq x y z
N MET A 1 -0.96 -18.82 -8.97
CA MET A 1 -1.36 -17.81 -7.98
C MET A 1 -0.46 -17.96 -6.78
N ALA A 2 0.06 -16.87 -6.21
CA ALA A 2 0.84 -16.96 -4.98
C ALA A 2 -0.04 -17.56 -3.85
N ASP A 3 0.56 -18.32 -2.94
CA ASP A 3 -0.14 -18.84 -1.78
C ASP A 3 -0.68 -17.68 -0.93
N ARG A 4 -1.98 -17.73 -0.60
CA ARG A 4 -2.68 -16.74 0.25
C ARG A 4 -3.15 -17.33 1.58
N SER A 5 -2.79 -18.57 1.90
CA SER A 5 -3.17 -19.25 3.16
C SER A 5 -2.67 -18.50 4.40
N PHE A 6 -1.60 -17.71 4.26
CA PHE A 6 -1.08 -16.86 5.31
C PHE A 6 -2.08 -15.81 5.80
N LEU A 7 -3.06 -15.43 4.98
CA LEU A 7 -4.12 -14.53 5.39
C LEU A 7 -4.90 -15.12 6.58
N ASP A 8 -5.06 -16.45 6.63
CA ASP A 8 -5.78 -17.20 7.67
C ASP A 8 -5.01 -17.43 8.97
N TRP A 9 -3.78 -16.93 9.07
CA TRP A 9 -3.01 -17.00 10.30
C TRP A 9 -3.59 -16.10 11.40
N PRO A 10 -3.40 -16.45 12.69
CA PRO A 10 -3.96 -15.70 13.83
C PRO A 10 -3.35 -14.31 14.04
N PHE A 11 -2.39 -13.90 13.19
CA PHE A 11 -1.80 -12.57 13.21
C PHE A 11 -2.63 -11.53 12.46
N LEU A 12 -3.53 -11.97 11.57
CA LEU A 12 -4.33 -11.12 10.69
C LEU A 12 -5.81 -11.19 11.07
N GLU A 13 -6.44 -10.03 11.05
CA GLU A 13 -7.86 -9.83 11.36
C GLU A 13 -8.66 -9.71 10.06
N ASP A 14 -9.99 -9.79 10.12
CA ASP A 14 -10.85 -9.81 8.92
C ASP A 14 -10.67 -8.58 8.02
N HIS A 15 -10.45 -7.41 8.61
CA HIS A 15 -10.18 -6.19 7.85
C HIS A 15 -8.87 -6.27 7.03
N HIS A 16 -7.90 -7.07 7.45
CA HIS A 16 -6.68 -7.33 6.67
C HIS A 16 -6.97 -8.22 5.46
N ARG A 17 -7.89 -9.19 5.57
CA ARG A 17 -8.30 -10.06 4.46
C ARG A 17 -9.05 -9.25 3.40
N VAL A 18 -9.94 -8.37 3.86
CA VAL A 18 -10.68 -7.43 3.00
C VAL A 18 -9.69 -6.53 2.27
N LEU A 19 -8.77 -5.88 3.01
CA LEU A 19 -7.73 -5.02 2.45
C LEU A 19 -6.91 -5.73 1.35
N ALA A 20 -6.42 -6.94 1.63
CA ALA A 20 -5.64 -7.70 0.65
C ALA A 20 -6.45 -8.06 -0.60
N THR A 21 -7.75 -8.29 -0.46
CA THR A 21 -8.65 -8.63 -1.58
C THR A 21 -8.98 -7.42 -2.43
N GLU A 22 -9.33 -6.30 -1.80
CA GLU A 22 -9.65 -5.05 -2.48
C GLU A 22 -8.43 -4.47 -3.20
N LEU A 23 -7.27 -4.50 -2.56
CA LEU A 23 -6.03 -4.02 -3.18
C LEU A 23 -5.59 -4.90 -4.35
N ASP A 24 -5.72 -6.22 -4.25
CA ASP A 24 -5.38 -7.12 -5.37
C ASP A 24 -6.29 -6.85 -6.58
N ALA A 25 -7.59 -6.64 -6.35
CA ALA A 25 -8.52 -6.23 -7.40
C ALA A 25 -8.15 -4.88 -8.01
N TRP A 26 -7.75 -3.90 -7.18
CA TRP A 26 -7.26 -2.61 -7.65
C TRP A 26 -6.01 -2.77 -8.51
N CYS A 27 -5.02 -3.55 -8.07
CA CYS A 27 -3.79 -3.80 -8.83
C CYS A 27 -4.08 -4.41 -10.20
N VAL A 28 -4.95 -5.43 -10.27
CA VAL A 28 -5.34 -6.06 -11.54
C VAL A 28 -5.94 -5.06 -12.52
N ALA A 29 -6.70 -4.07 -12.04
CA ALA A 29 -7.31 -3.05 -12.88
C ALA A 29 -6.36 -1.91 -13.27
N ASN A 30 -5.29 -1.69 -12.51
CA ASN A 30 -4.51 -0.44 -12.56
C ASN A 30 -3.03 -0.61 -12.91
N LEU A 31 -2.48 -1.83 -12.78
CA LEU A 31 -1.06 -2.15 -12.91
C LEU A 31 -0.83 -3.26 -13.96
N PRO A 32 0.38 -3.38 -14.53
CA PRO A 32 1.54 -2.50 -14.35
C PRO A 32 1.39 -1.16 -15.08
N VAL A 33 2.18 -0.16 -14.69
CA VAL A 33 2.28 1.11 -15.42
C VAL A 33 3.45 1.09 -16.41
N ASN A 34 3.52 2.08 -17.29
CA ASN A 34 4.66 2.24 -18.19
C ASN A 34 5.86 2.82 -17.44
N HIS A 35 7.05 2.22 -17.59
CA HIS A 35 8.28 2.60 -16.89
C HIS A 35 9.25 3.45 -17.74
N ASN A 36 8.84 3.96 -18.92
CA ASN A 36 9.69 4.77 -19.79
C ASN A 36 10.05 6.15 -19.20
N ASP A 37 9.11 6.75 -18.45
CA ASP A 37 9.31 7.98 -17.68
C ASP A 37 8.92 7.68 -16.23
N VAL A 38 9.93 7.31 -15.43
CA VAL A 38 9.73 6.86 -14.06
C VAL A 38 9.24 7.97 -13.13
N ASP A 39 9.60 9.22 -13.41
CA ASP A 39 9.19 10.37 -12.61
C ASP A 39 7.70 10.64 -12.82
N ALA A 40 7.27 10.71 -14.09
CA ALA A 40 5.86 10.88 -14.43
C ALA A 40 5.02 9.70 -13.93
N ALA A 41 5.52 8.47 -14.07
CA ALA A 41 4.84 7.27 -13.57
C ALA A 41 4.68 7.27 -12.04
N CYS A 42 5.70 7.70 -11.29
CA CYS A 42 5.60 7.82 -9.83
C CYS A 42 4.56 8.88 -9.42
N CYS A 43 4.55 10.04 -10.08
CA CYS A 43 3.55 11.08 -9.82
C CYS A 43 2.12 10.58 -10.07
N ASP A 44 1.88 9.85 -11.17
CA ASP A 44 0.59 9.24 -11.48
C ASP A 44 0.19 8.18 -10.44
N LEU A 45 1.11 7.26 -10.12
CA LEU A 45 0.89 6.21 -9.12
C LEU A 45 0.53 6.79 -7.75
N VAL A 46 1.29 7.76 -7.24
CA VAL A 46 0.99 8.42 -5.96
C VAL A 46 -0.38 9.11 -6.02
N SER A 47 -0.71 9.76 -7.13
CA SER A 47 -2.00 10.43 -7.30
C SER A 47 -3.16 9.45 -7.27
N ARG A 48 -3.07 8.33 -7.99
CA ARG A 48 -4.11 7.28 -8.04
C ARG A 48 -4.23 6.54 -6.71
N LEU A 49 -3.10 6.15 -6.11
CA LEU A 49 -3.06 5.54 -4.78
C LEU A 49 -3.69 6.45 -3.72
N GLY A 50 -3.47 7.76 -3.83
CA GLY A 50 -4.07 8.76 -2.95
C GLY A 50 -5.57 8.93 -3.18
N ALA A 51 -5.99 9.08 -4.44
CA ALA A 51 -7.37 9.27 -4.84
C ALA A 51 -8.26 8.08 -4.41
N ASP A 52 -7.74 6.85 -4.54
CA ASP A 52 -8.44 5.63 -4.17
C ASP A 52 -8.25 5.24 -2.70
N GLY A 53 -7.57 6.09 -1.91
CA GLY A 53 -7.50 5.98 -0.46
C GLY A 53 -6.42 5.06 0.10
N TRP A 54 -5.62 4.40 -0.75
CA TRP A 54 -4.55 3.48 -0.31
C TRP A 54 -3.49 4.17 0.56
N LEU A 55 -3.14 5.43 0.25
CA LEU A 55 -2.17 6.19 1.02
C LEU A 55 -2.62 6.54 2.45
N ARG A 56 -3.90 6.36 2.78
CA ARG A 56 -4.39 6.57 4.16
C ARG A 56 -3.75 5.59 5.16
N HIS A 57 -3.27 4.44 4.67
CA HIS A 57 -2.55 3.46 5.49
C HIS A 57 -1.11 3.88 5.80
N SER A 58 -0.52 4.83 5.06
CA SER A 58 0.88 5.24 5.22
C SER A 58 1.09 6.28 6.33
N ALA A 59 0.03 6.63 7.07
CA ALA A 59 0.04 7.62 8.14
C ALA A 59 -0.98 7.25 9.23
N ASN A 60 -0.79 7.73 10.45
CA ASN A 60 -1.73 7.50 11.56
C ASN A 60 -2.78 8.63 11.68
N LEU A 61 -3.32 9.10 10.54
CA LEU A 61 -4.23 10.26 10.48
C LEU A 61 -5.47 10.11 11.39
N ASP A 62 -6.11 8.94 11.33
CA ASP A 62 -7.37 8.65 12.05
C ASP A 62 -7.19 7.55 13.10
N ARG A 63 -5.93 7.21 13.44
CA ARG A 63 -5.61 6.08 14.32
C ARG A 63 -4.51 6.46 15.32
N PRO A 64 -4.50 5.87 16.51
CA PRO A 64 -3.45 6.16 17.50
C PRO A 64 -2.07 5.64 17.07
N ALA A 65 -2.01 4.64 16.18
CA ALA A 65 -0.77 4.02 15.71
C ALA A 65 -0.89 3.54 14.27
N LEU A 66 0.26 3.35 13.62
CA LEU A 66 0.36 2.72 12.31
C LEU A 66 0.05 1.22 12.42
N ASP A 67 -0.76 0.73 11.49
CA ASP A 67 -0.99 -0.71 11.34
C ASP A 67 0.08 -1.32 10.44
N VAL A 68 1.15 -1.83 11.06
CA VAL A 68 2.28 -2.40 10.34
C VAL A 68 1.92 -3.65 9.54
N ARG A 69 0.86 -4.39 9.93
CA ARG A 69 0.40 -5.57 9.19
C ARG A 69 -0.29 -5.16 7.91
N ALA A 70 -1.14 -4.15 7.96
CA ALA A 70 -1.74 -3.55 6.76
C ALA A 70 -0.67 -3.00 5.81
N LEU A 71 0.34 -2.29 6.33
CA LEU A 71 1.47 -1.80 5.52
C LEU A 71 2.23 -2.92 4.82
N CYS A 72 2.54 -4.03 5.53
CA CYS A 72 3.18 -5.20 4.93
C CYS A 72 2.34 -5.81 3.81
N LEU A 73 1.03 -5.99 4.03
CA LEU A 73 0.13 -6.56 3.02
C LEU A 73 0.01 -5.68 1.77
N ILE A 74 -0.02 -4.36 1.95
CA ILE A 74 -0.08 -3.42 0.83
C ILE A 74 1.19 -3.50 0.00
N ARG A 75 2.35 -3.44 0.65
CA ARG A 75 3.65 -3.52 -0.03
C ARG A 75 3.85 -4.86 -0.74
N GLU A 76 3.53 -5.96 -0.07
CA GLU A 76 3.60 -7.30 -0.67
C GLU A 76 2.72 -7.40 -1.92
N THR A 77 1.49 -6.89 -1.83
CA THR A 77 0.53 -6.93 -2.94
C THR A 77 0.95 -6.05 -4.10
N LEU A 78 1.34 -4.80 -3.86
CA LEU A 78 1.84 -3.91 -4.89
C LEU A 78 3.09 -4.50 -5.57
N ALA A 79 4.07 -4.98 -4.81
CA ALA A 79 5.32 -5.53 -5.35
C ALA A 79 5.11 -6.78 -6.21
N ARG A 80 4.04 -7.55 -5.96
CA ARG A 80 3.66 -8.70 -6.79
C ARG A 80 3.19 -8.30 -8.19
N HIS A 81 2.64 -7.08 -8.33
CA HIS A 81 2.05 -6.57 -9.57
C HIS A 81 2.98 -5.58 -10.28
N ASP A 82 3.59 -4.64 -9.56
CA ASP A 82 4.51 -3.64 -10.08
C ASP A 82 5.44 -3.11 -8.97
N ALA A 83 6.75 -3.32 -9.12
CA ALA A 83 7.75 -2.84 -8.17
C ALA A 83 7.77 -1.32 -8.03
N LEU A 84 7.43 -0.57 -9.09
CA LEU A 84 7.37 0.89 -9.04
C LEU A 84 6.16 1.37 -8.22
N ALA A 85 5.06 0.61 -8.24
CA ALA A 85 3.90 0.89 -7.39
C ALA A 85 4.20 0.66 -5.90
N ASP A 86 4.92 -0.43 -5.55
CA ASP A 86 5.42 -0.62 -4.17
C ASP A 86 6.35 0.52 -3.76
N PHE A 87 7.29 0.90 -4.62
CA PHE A 87 8.20 2.01 -4.36
C PHE A 87 7.43 3.31 -4.09
N ALA A 88 6.50 3.68 -4.97
CA ALA A 88 5.70 4.90 -4.85
C ALA A 88 4.92 4.95 -3.51
N PHE A 89 4.28 3.84 -3.13
CA PHE A 89 3.58 3.72 -1.85
C PHE A 89 4.53 3.79 -0.65
N ALA A 90 5.62 3.03 -0.67
CA ALA A 90 6.58 2.95 0.43
C ALA A 90 7.19 4.32 0.76
N MET A 91 7.47 5.14 -0.26
CA MET A 91 8.01 6.48 -0.07
C MET A 91 7.04 7.43 0.65
N GLN A 92 5.72 7.26 0.51
CA GLN A 92 4.75 8.05 1.27
C GLN A 92 4.78 7.69 2.76
N GLY A 93 4.90 6.40 3.07
CA GLY A 93 5.04 5.92 4.44
C GLY A 93 6.35 6.36 5.10
N LEU A 94 7.47 6.28 4.38
CA LEU A 94 8.77 6.74 4.87
C LEU A 94 8.80 8.26 5.06
N GLY A 95 8.24 9.02 4.11
CA GLY A 95 8.16 10.47 4.20
C GLY A 95 7.26 10.95 5.34
N MET A 96 6.14 10.25 5.60
CA MET A 96 5.18 10.64 6.63
C MET A 96 5.39 10.00 8.00
N GLY A 97 6.24 8.97 8.09
CA GLY A 97 6.58 8.29 9.33
C GLY A 97 7.01 9.23 10.47
N PRO A 98 7.97 10.15 10.26
CA PRO A 98 8.39 11.08 11.31
C PRO A 98 7.27 11.98 11.82
N VAL A 99 6.39 12.47 10.94
CA VAL A 99 5.24 13.29 11.35
C VAL A 99 4.25 12.43 12.13
N SER A 100 3.95 11.23 11.64
CA SER A 100 3.04 10.31 12.33
C SER A 100 3.49 9.96 13.75
N LEU A 101 4.80 9.84 13.97
CA LEU A 101 5.37 9.36 15.24
C LEU A 101 5.75 10.48 16.23
N PHE A 102 6.19 11.64 15.72
CA PHE A 102 6.83 12.67 16.54
C PHE A 102 6.17 14.05 16.46
N TRP A 103 5.21 14.25 15.55
CA TRP A 103 4.48 15.52 15.48
C TRP A 103 3.39 15.58 16.55
N ARG A 104 3.81 16.07 17.72
CA ARG A 104 3.01 16.47 18.89
C ARG A 104 3.71 17.63 19.59
#